data_AF-A0A369UPI3-F1
#
_entry.id   AF-A0A369UPI3-F1
#
_cell.length_a   1.000
_cell.length_b   1.000
_cell.length_c   1.000
_cell.angle_alpha   90.00
_cell.angle_beta   90.00
_cell.angle_gamma   90.00
#
_symmetry.space_group_name_H-M   'P 1'
#
loop_
_entity.id
_entity.type
_entity.pdbx_description
1 polymer ?
#
loop_
_entity_poly.entity_id
_entity_poly.type
_entity_poly.pdbx_seq_one_letter_code
_entity_poly.pdbx_strand_id
1 'polypeptide(L)'
;MDARHPEQTLKITFKSRLENMDAAEKKRLDDIEKHGCHVIQVLAEDDCPPFSYSVGIEQSSGYPEVIIIGLKRELAHIMVNE
;
A
#
# COMPACT_ATOMS: atom_id res chain seq x y z
N MET A 1 -14.37 19.88 31.44
CA MET A 1 -13.27 19.24 30.68
C MET A 1 -13.89 18.07 29.95
N ASP A 2 -14.27 18.28 28.68
CA ASP A 2 -15.03 17.29 27.91
C ASP A 2 -14.07 16.37 27.16
N ALA A 3 -13.91 15.15 27.66
CA ALA A 3 -13.09 14.12 27.06
C ALA A 3 -13.83 13.58 25.83
N ARG A 4 -13.58 14.21 24.67
CA ARG A 4 -13.97 13.68 23.36
C ARG A 4 -13.51 12.23 23.28
N HIS A 5 -14.46 11.31 23.14
CA HIS A 5 -14.20 9.88 23.14
C HIS A 5 -13.36 9.53 21.90
N PRO A 6 -12.24 8.79 22.04
CA PRO A 6 -11.27 8.54 20.97
C PRO A 6 -11.89 7.87 19.72
N GLU A 7 -12.99 7.15 19.89
CA GLU A 7 -13.72 6.51 18.79
C GLU A 7 -14.37 7.50 17.81
N GLN A 8 -14.80 8.68 18.27
CA GLN A 8 -15.41 9.69 17.41
C GLN A 8 -14.36 10.36 16.52
N THR A 9 -13.15 10.58 17.05
CA THR A 9 -12.01 11.11 16.29
C THR A 9 -11.56 10.15 15.19
N LEU A 10 -11.52 8.84 15.44
CA LEU A 10 -11.19 7.82 14.44
C LEU A 10 -12.23 7.78 13.30
N LYS A 11 -13.53 7.82 13.63
CA LYS A 11 -14.61 7.81 12.62
C LYS A 11 -14.58 9.07 11.73
N ILE A 12 -14.32 10.24 12.31
CA ILE A 12 -14.21 11.50 11.57
C ILE A 12 -12.98 11.48 10.64
N THR A 13 -11.85 10.95 11.12
CA THR A 13 -10.59 10.87 10.34
C THR A 13 -10.63 9.83 9.22
N PHE A 14 -11.39 8.74 9.40
CA PHE A 14 -11.63 7.76 8.34
C PHE A 14 -12.58 8.30 7.27
N LYS A 15 -13.65 8.98 7.68
CA LYS A 15 -14.64 9.54 6.75
C LYS A 15 -14.05 10.64 5.86
N SER A 16 -13.22 11.53 6.42
CA SER A 16 -12.58 12.59 5.62
C SER A 16 -11.53 12.07 4.62
N ARG A 17 -10.88 10.93 4.90
CA ARG A 17 -9.97 10.27 3.96
C ARG A 17 -10.70 9.63 2.78
N LEU A 18 -11.91 9.11 3.01
CA LEU A 18 -12.75 8.59 1.93
C LEU A 18 -13.30 9.71 1.03
N GLU A 19 -13.59 10.88 1.59
CA GLU A 19 -14.13 12.04 0.85
C GLU A 19 -13.09 12.75 -0.04
N ASN A 20 -11.79 12.58 0.23
CA ASN A 20 -10.69 13.18 -0.54
C ASN A 20 -9.75 12.14 -1.15
N MET A 21 -10.29 10.98 -1.54
CA MET A 21 -9.51 9.88 -2.08
C MET A 21 -9.07 10.18 -3.52
N ASP A 22 -7.76 10.33 -3.73
CA ASP A 22 -7.21 10.49 -5.07
C ASP A 22 -7.28 9.19 -5.88
N ALA A 23 -7.07 9.30 -7.20
CA ALA A 23 -7.17 8.15 -8.10
C ALA A 23 -6.13 7.05 -7.80
N ALA A 24 -4.97 7.41 -7.25
CA ALA A 24 -3.93 6.45 -6.91
C ALA A 24 -4.33 5.63 -5.68
N GLU A 25 -4.89 6.29 -4.67
CA GLU A 25 -5.40 5.64 -3.47
C GLU A 25 -6.58 4.73 -3.78
N LYS A 26 -7.51 5.16 -4.66
CA LYS A 26 -8.60 4.31 -5.11
C LYS A 26 -8.08 3.06 -5.82
N LYS A 27 -7.13 3.22 -6.76
CA LYS A 27 -6.52 2.09 -7.46
C LYS A 27 -5.84 1.11 -6.50
N ARG A 28 -5.15 1.63 -5.48
CA ARG A 28 -4.50 0.81 -4.45
C ARG A 28 -5.51 -0.08 -3.72
N LEU A 29 -6.64 0.49 -3.29
CA LEU A 29 -7.70 -0.26 -2.62
C LEU A 29 -8.35 -1.29 -3.56
N ASP A 30 -8.66 -0.89 -4.80
CA ASP A 30 -9.25 -1.78 -5.81
C ASP A 30 -8.32 -2.98 -6.11
N ASP A 31 -7.00 -2.75 -6.20
CA ASP A 31 -6.02 -3.81 -6.42
C ASP A 31 -5.89 -4.73 -5.20
N ILE A 32 -5.90 -4.21 -3.97
CA ILE A 32 -5.86 -5.04 -2.75
C ILE A 32 -7.13 -5.90 -2.65
N GLU A 33 -8.31 -5.33 -2.91
CA GLU A 33 -9.57 -6.08 -2.88
C GLU A 33 -9.58 -7.21 -3.93
N LYS A 34 -9.04 -6.95 -5.11
CA LYS A 34 -9.08 -7.89 -6.24
C LYS A 34 -7.95 -8.93 -6.22
N HIS A 35 -6.76 -8.55 -5.77
CA HIS A 35 -5.53 -9.34 -5.92
C HIS A 35 -4.87 -9.70 -4.58
N GLY A 36 -5.35 -9.14 -3.46
CA GLY A 36 -4.75 -9.34 -2.14
C GLY A 36 -3.52 -8.46 -1.88
N CYS A 37 -3.05 -7.70 -2.87
CA CYS A 37 -2.01 -6.70 -2.68
C CYS A 37 -2.00 -5.67 -3.82
N HIS A 38 -1.29 -4.55 -3.58
CA HIS A 38 -0.94 -3.55 -4.58
C HIS A 38 0.58 -3.38 -4.58
N VAL A 39 1.21 -3.45 -5.75
CA VAL A 39 2.68 -3.34 -5.88
C VAL A 39 3.05 -1.92 -6.31
N ILE A 40 3.91 -1.28 -5.54
CA ILE A 40 4.47 0.04 -5.85
C ILE A 40 5.89 -0.15 -6.37
N GLN A 41 6.17 0.45 -7.53
CA GLN A 41 7.51 0.49 -8.11
C GLN A 41 8.13 1.86 -7.85
N VAL A 42 9.23 1.87 -7.11
CA VAL A 42 10.10 3.05 -6.98
C VAL A 42 11.19 2.94 -8.04
N LEU A 43 11.32 4.00 -8.83
CA LEU A 43 12.34 4.11 -9.87
C LEU A 43 13.69 4.46 -9.23
N ALA A 44 14.77 4.20 -9.96
CA ALA A 44 16.11 4.61 -9.54
C ALA A 44 16.18 6.14 -9.47
N GLU A 45 16.83 6.66 -8.44
CA GLU A 45 17.12 8.09 -8.25
C GLU A 45 18.58 8.23 -7.80
N ASP A 46 19.35 9.04 -8.52
CA ASP A 46 20.80 9.19 -8.33
C ASP A 46 21.55 7.83 -8.22
N ASP A 47 22.22 7.59 -7.09
CA ASP A 47 22.97 6.37 -6.80
C ASP A 47 22.11 5.29 -6.10
N CYS A 48 20.81 5.52 -5.91
CA CYS A 48 19.89 4.57 -5.27
C CYS A 48 19.32 3.57 -6.29
N PRO A 49 19.42 2.25 -6.03
CA PRO A 49 18.84 1.24 -6.91
C PRO A 49 17.30 1.29 -6.89
N PRO A 50 16.63 0.91 -7.99
CA PRO A 50 15.18 0.79 -7.99
C PRO A 50 14.75 -0.34 -7.06
N PHE A 51 13.55 -0.21 -6.51
CA PHE A 51 12.95 -1.24 -5.68
C PHE A 51 11.43 -1.27 -5.84
N SER A 52 10.83 -2.39 -5.46
CA SER A 52 9.39 -2.60 -5.46
C SER A 52 8.97 -3.08 -4.09
N TYR A 53 7.79 -2.67 -3.62
CA TYR A 53 7.22 -3.18 -2.39
C TYR A 53 5.72 -3.42 -2.51
N SER A 54 5.21 -4.40 -1.77
CA SER A 54 3.79 -4.70 -1.68
C SER A 54 3.10 -3.88 -0.59
N VAL A 55 1.81 -3.67 -0.77
CA VAL A 55 0.90 -3.16 0.25
C VAL A 55 -0.37 -4.01 0.22
N GLY A 56 -0.77 -4.55 1.38
CA GLY A 56 -2.01 -5.31 1.54
C GLY A 56 -1.83 -6.80 1.81
N ILE A 57 -0.63 -7.37 1.66
CA ILE A 57 -0.39 -8.80 1.93
C ILE A 57 -0.72 -9.14 3.38
N GLU A 58 -0.29 -8.31 4.33
CA GLU A 58 -0.57 -8.55 5.76
C GLU A 58 -2.08 -8.49 6.02
N GLN A 59 -2.75 -7.49 5.48
CA GLN A 59 -4.19 -7.33 5.64
C GLN A 59 -4.97 -8.49 5.01
N SER A 60 -4.56 -8.97 3.84
CA SER A 60 -5.29 -9.98 3.06
C SER A 60 -4.98 -11.42 3.47
N SER A 61 -3.80 -11.69 4.03
CA SER A 61 -3.30 -13.05 4.27
C SER A 61 -2.65 -13.28 5.64
N GLY A 62 -2.34 -12.22 6.39
CA GLY A 62 -1.60 -12.29 7.65
C GLY A 62 -0.09 -12.51 7.50
N TYR A 63 0.43 -12.54 6.27
CA TYR A 63 1.86 -12.63 6.00
C TYR A 63 2.53 -11.25 5.90
N PRO A 64 3.84 -11.12 6.20
CA PRO A 64 4.56 -9.86 6.06
C PRO A 64 4.54 -9.31 4.62
N GLU A 65 4.61 -7.99 4.49
CA GLU A 65 4.84 -7.34 3.20
C GLU A 65 6.23 -7.69 2.62
N VAL A 66 6.34 -7.65 1.29
CA VAL A 66 7.55 -7.99 0.54
C VAL A 66 8.18 -6.72 -0.03
N ILE A 67 9.50 -6.60 0.05
CA ILE A 67 10.31 -5.60 -0.64
C ILE A 67 11.40 -6.28 -1.47
N ILE A 68 11.54 -5.85 -2.72
CA ILE A 68 12.53 -6.37 -3.66
C ILE A 68 13.41 -5.21 -4.12
N ILE A 69 14.71 -5.30 -3.86
CA ILE A 69 15.70 -4.26 -4.18
C ILE A 69 16.70 -4.82 -5.19
N GLY A 70 17.06 -4.04 -6.21
CA GLY A 70 18.17 -4.38 -7.11
C GLY A 70 17.86 -5.48 -8.14
N LEU A 71 16.61 -5.93 -8.25
CA LEU A 71 16.16 -6.75 -9.38
C LEU A 71 15.67 -5.88 -10.54
N LYS A 72 15.90 -6.33 -11.77
CA LYS A 72 15.26 -5.73 -12.96
C LYS A 72 13.74 -5.85 -12.80
N ARG A 73 12.99 -4.79 -13.15
CA ARG A 73 11.53 -4.66 -12.98
C ARG A 73 10.74 -5.91 -13.37
N GLU A 74 11.11 -6.55 -14.47
CA GLU A 74 10.49 -7.77 -14.99
C GLU A 74 10.58 -8.94 -14.00
N LEU A 75 11.72 -9.10 -13.31
CA LEU A 75 11.95 -10.19 -12.36
C LEU A 75 11.31 -9.91 -11.00
N ALA A 76 11.29 -8.65 -10.57
CA ALA A 76 10.59 -8.23 -9.35
C ALA A 76 9.07 -8.48 -9.45
N HIS A 77 8.47 -8.18 -10.61
CA HIS A 77 7.03 -8.41 -10.83
C HIS A 77 6.64 -9.90 -10.77
N ILE A 78 7.53 -10.79 -11.23
CA ILE A 78 7.30 -12.24 -11.15
C ILE A 78 7.39 -12.72 -9.70
N MET A 79 8.42 -12.32 -8.97
CA MET A 79 8.67 -12.77 -7.59
C MET A 79 7.63 -12.33 -6.55
N VAL A 80 6.92 -11.22 -6.78
CA VAL A 80 5.85 -10.77 -5.86
C VAL A 80 4.54 -11.53 -6.07
N ASN A 81 4.36 -12.16 -7.23
CA ASN A 81 3.07 -12.72 -7.65
C ASN A 81 3.04 -14.27 -7.67
N GLU A 82 4.10 -14.93 -7.21
CA GLU A 82 4.20 -16.39 -7.02
C GLU A 82 4.27 -16.72 -5.52
#